data_AF-C9YFD0-F1
#
_entry.id   AF-C9YFD0-F1
#
_cell.length_a   1.000
_cell.length_b   1.000
_cell.length_c   1.000
_cell.angle_alpha   90.00
_cell.angle_beta   90.00
_cell.angle_gamma   90.00
#
_symmetry.space_group_name_H-M   'P 1'
#
loop_
_entity.id
_entity.type
_entity.pdbx_description
1 polymer ?
#
loop_
_entity_poly.entity_id
_entity_poly.type
_entity_poly.pdbx_seq_one_letter_code
_entity_poly.pdbx_strand_id
1 'polypeptide(L)' 'MHRFLKTLFHTCLLALAAHSHHALAWGSDGHKIVAMLAEAQLSPAARKEVDRLLAQEPGATLASISTWADEHRSPATAA' A
#
# COMPACT_ATOMS: atom_id res chain seq x y z
N MET A 1 -20.76 -34.23 -26.01
CA MET A 1 -19.68 -33.23 -26.20
C MET A 1 -19.95 -31.88 -25.54
N HIS A 2 -21.06 -31.16 -25.82
CA HIS A 2 -21.28 -29.81 -25.25
C HIS A 2 -21.38 -29.73 -23.72
N ARG A 3 -21.94 -30.74 -23.04
CA ARG A 3 -22.02 -30.76 -21.57
C ARG A 3 -20.63 -30.89 -20.94
N PHE A 4 -19.77 -31.73 -21.50
CA PHE A 4 -18.37 -31.89 -21.08
C PHE A 4 -17.56 -30.61 -21.28
N LEU A 5 -17.71 -29.95 -22.43
CA LEU A 5 -16.99 -28.70 -22.72
C LEU A 5 -17.41 -27.56 -21.78
N LYS A 6 -18.71 -27.48 -21.45
CA LYS A 6 -19.22 -26.53 -20.46
C LYS A 6 -18.66 -26.82 -19.07
N THR A 7 -18.69 -28.07 -18.62
CA THR A 7 -18.13 -28.43 -17.31
C THR A 7 -16.66 -28.04 -17.22
N LEU A 8 -15.85 -28.40 -18.23
CA LEU A 8 -14.43 -28.06 -18.29
C LEU A 8 -14.18 -26.54 -18.25
N PHE A 9 -14.99 -25.77 -18.97
CA PHE A 9 -14.92 -24.31 -18.95
C PHE A 9 -15.21 -23.73 -17.56
N HIS A 10 -16.24 -24.24 -16.86
CA HIS A 10 -16.58 -23.76 -15.52
C HIS A 10 -15.52 -24.15 -14.48
N THR A 11 -14.93 -25.34 -14.57
CA THR A 11 -13.79 -25.72 -13.70
C THR A 11 -12.56 -24.88 -13.97
N CYS A 12 -12.23 -24.57 -15.23
CA CYS A 12 -11.14 -23.64 -15.54
C CYS A 12 -11.40 -22.24 -15.00
N LEU A 13 -12.62 -21.73 -15.15
CA LEU A 13 -12.99 -20.39 -14.66
C LEU A 13 -12.89 -20.31 -13.13
N LEU A 14 -13.36 -21.34 -12.43
CA LEU A 14 -13.23 -21.45 -10.97
C LEU A 14 -11.77 -21.57 -10.54
N ALA A 15 -10.94 -22.32 -11.27
CA ALA A 15 -9.52 -22.45 -10.99
C ALA A 15 -8.79 -21.11 -11.14
N LEU A 16 -9.07 -20.33 -12.20
CA LEU A 16 -8.49 -19.00 -12.38
C LEU A 16 -8.93 -18.02 -11.28
N ALA A 17 -10.20 -18.05 -10.88
CA ALA A 17 -10.72 -17.18 -9.83
C ALA A 17 -10.12 -17.48 -8.44
N ALA A 18 -9.66 -18.72 -8.21
CA ALA A 18 -9.05 -19.14 -6.95
C ALA A 18 -7.55 -18.76 -6.82
N HIS A 19 -6.92 -18.25 -7.88
CA HIS A 19 -5.53 -17.80 -7.82
C HIS A 19 -5.46 -16.33 -7.34
N SER A 20 -5.35 -16.12 -6.04
CA SER A 20 -4.94 -14.81 -5.49
C SER A 20 -3.41 -14.69 -5.58
N HIS A 21 -2.93 -13.68 -6.29
CA HIS A 21 -1.52 -13.32 -6.23
C HIS A 21 -1.22 -12.69 -4.85
N HIS A 22 -0.11 -13.07 -4.23
CA HIS A 22 0.40 -12.33 -3.08
C HIS A 22 0.69 -10.90 -3.52
N ALA A 23 -0.01 -9.94 -2.93
CA ALA A 23 0.36 -8.55 -3.06
C ALA A 23 1.72 -8.35 -2.38
N LEU A 24 2.74 -8.00 -3.16
CA LEU A 24 4.03 -7.61 -2.61
C LEU A 24 3.86 -6.21 -2.02
N ALA A 25 3.78 -6.13 -0.70
CA ALA A 25 3.73 -4.85 0.01
C ALA A 25 5.10 -4.16 -0.05
N TRP A 26 5.08 -2.83 0.07
CA TRP A 26 6.30 -2.04 0.21
C TRP A 26 6.98 -2.35 1.55
N GLY A 27 8.31 -2.37 1.57
CA GLY A 27 9.08 -2.30 2.81
C GLY A 27 9.38 -0.85 3.21
N SER A 28 10.11 -0.66 4.32
CA SER A 28 10.52 0.67 4.82
C SER A 28 11.04 1.60 3.73
N ASP A 29 11.94 1.10 2.88
CA ASP A 29 12.56 1.93 1.84
C ASP A 29 11.54 2.36 0.77
N GLY A 30 10.61 1.46 0.43
CA GLY A 30 9.51 1.78 -0.49
C GLY A 30 8.64 2.92 0.05
N HIS A 31 8.25 2.84 1.33
CA HIS A 31 7.49 3.90 2.00
C HIS A 31 8.25 5.24 2.00
N LYS A 32 9.54 5.23 2.29
CA LYS A 32 10.40 6.43 2.29
C LYS A 32 10.52 7.06 0.90
N ILE A 33 10.76 6.24 -0.13
CA ILE A 33 10.88 6.71 -1.52
C ILE A 33 9.58 7.35 -2.00
N VAL A 34 8.43 6.71 -1.74
CA VAL A 34 7.11 7.26 -2.10
C VAL A 34 6.87 8.58 -1.38
N ALA A 35 7.20 8.67 -0.09
CA ALA A 35 7.07 9.91 0.68
C ALA A 35 7.94 11.04 0.11
N MET A 36 9.20 10.77 -0.25
CA MET A 36 10.08 11.75 -0.88
C MET A 36 9.54 12.24 -2.23
N LEU A 37 9.02 11.33 -3.05
CA LEU A 37 8.43 11.66 -4.35
C LEU A 37 7.14 12.48 -4.21
N ALA A 38 6.30 12.13 -3.23
CA ALA A 38 5.08 12.86 -2.91
C ALA A 38 5.41 14.26 -2.39
N GLU A 39 6.37 14.37 -1.49
CA GLU A 39 6.83 15.65 -0.92
C GLU A 39 7.26 16.62 -2.03
N ALA A 40 8.06 16.16 -3.00
CA ALA A 40 8.51 16.97 -4.13
C ALA A 40 7.36 17.49 -5.03
N GLN A 41 6.19 16.87 -4.98
CA GLN A 41 5.03 17.18 -5.82
C GLN A 41 3.89 17.87 -5.07
N LEU A 42 4.07 18.20 -3.79
CA LEU A 42 3.04 18.89 -3.02
C LEU A 42 2.73 20.26 -3.62
N SER A 43 1.44 20.57 -3.72
CA SER A 43 1.01 21.94 -3.96
C SER A 43 1.44 22.84 -2.79
N PRO A 44 1.58 24.16 -2.98
CA PRO A 44 1.96 25.06 -1.88
C PRO A 44 1.02 24.97 -0.67
N ALA A 45 -0.28 24.79 -0.90
CA ALA A 45 -1.26 24.64 0.16
C ALA A 45 -1.07 23.32 0.93
N ALA A 46 -0.82 22.22 0.23
CA ALA A 46 -0.58 20.92 0.86
C ALA A 46 0.75 20.91 1.64
N ARG A 47 1.81 21.49 1.09
CA ARG A 47 3.11 21.63 1.78
C ARG A 47 2.97 22.38 3.09
N LYS A 48 2.29 23.53 3.09
CA LYS A 48 2.04 24.31 4.31
C LYS A 48 1.37 23.48 5.40
N GLU A 49 0.41 22.64 5.03
CA GLU A 49 -0.31 21.81 5.98
C GLU A 49 0.53 20.64 6.49
N VAL A 50 1.31 19.99 5.62
CA VAL A 50 2.28 18.97 6.03
C VAL A 50 3.30 19.55 7.00
N ASP A 51 3.87 20.73 6.70
CA ASP A 51 4.83 21.41 7.57
C ASP A 51 4.20 21.75 8.94
N ARG A 52 2.95 22.23 8.95
CA ARG A 52 2.19 22.53 10.18
C ARG A 52 2.00 21.28 11.04
N LEU A 53 1.71 20.13 10.42
CA LEU A 53 1.50 18.87 11.12
C LEU A 53 2.81 18.29 11.63
N LEU A 54 3.86 18.26 10.81
CA LEU A 54 5.19 17.75 11.16
C LEU A 54 5.88 18.58 12.24
N ALA A 55 5.55 19.87 12.38
CA ALA A 55 6.08 20.70 13.47
C ALA A 55 5.76 20.15 14.88
N GLN A 56 4.78 19.24 15.01
CA GLN A 56 4.49 18.53 16.26
C GLN A 56 5.53 17.44 16.60
N GLU A 57 6.36 17.05 15.64
CA GLU A 57 7.39 16.00 15.75
C GLU A 57 8.77 16.59 15.39
N PRO A 58 9.50 17.21 16.34
CA PRO A 58 10.75 17.91 16.05
C PRO A 58 11.79 17.04 15.36
N GLY A 59 12.27 17.49 14.20
CA GLY A 59 13.28 16.77 13.40
C GLY A 59 12.71 15.69 12.47
N ALA A 60 11.39 15.47 12.49
CA ALA A 60 10.74 14.56 11.56
C ALA A 60 10.66 15.15 10.14
N THR A 61 10.71 14.25 9.15
CA THR A 61 10.42 14.55 7.74
C THR A 61 9.28 13.65 7.27
N LEU A 62 8.67 13.98 6.12
CA LEU A 62 7.62 13.12 5.56
C LEU A 62 8.14 11.71 5.26
N ALA A 63 9.41 11.59 4.89
CA ALA A 63 10.08 10.30 4.70
C ALA A 63 10.33 9.56 6.02
N SER A 64 10.75 10.25 7.10
CA SER A 64 11.07 9.56 8.35
C SER A 64 9.84 8.98 9.04
N ILE A 65 8.67 9.61 8.88
CA ILE A 65 7.41 9.17 9.51
C ILE A 65 6.61 8.19 8.66
N SER A 66 7.01 7.94 7.41
CA SER A 66 6.21 7.15 6.46
C SER A 66 6.09 5.67 6.82
N THR A 67 6.94 5.17 7.71
CA THR A 67 6.95 3.79 8.21
C THR A 67 6.18 3.61 9.52
N TRP A 68 5.77 4.71 10.17
CA TRP A 68 5.16 4.69 11.50
C TRP A 68 3.97 3.74 11.61
N ALA A 69 3.12 3.70 10.58
CA ALA A 69 1.93 2.86 10.57
C ALA A 69 2.25 1.36 10.63
N ASP A 70 3.33 0.92 9.97
CA ASP A 70 3.77 -0.48 10.02
C ASP A 70 4.47 -0.82 11.33
N GLU A 71 5.12 0.16 11.96
CA GLU A 71 5.78 0.00 13.25
C GLU A 71 4.79 -0.11 14.42
N HIS A 72 3.62 0.54 14.30
CA HIS A 72 2.62 0.65 15.38
C HIS A 72 1.35 -0.19 15.15
N ARG A 73 1.27 -0.95 14.04
CA ARG A 73 0.10 -1.80 13.78
C ARG A 73 -0.06 -2.89 14.83
N SER A 74 -1.31 -3.19 15.18
CA SER A 74 -1.61 -4.34 16.02
C SER A 74 -1.43 -5.63 15.22
N PRO A 75 -0.79 -6.68 15.78
CA PRO A 75 -0.73 -8.00 15.16
C PRO A 75 -2.12 -8.58 14.86
N ALA A 76 -3.15 -8.19 15.62
CA ALA A 76 -4.52 -8.66 15.41
C ALA A 76 -5.19 -8.07 14.15
N THR A 77 -4.67 -6.96 13.62
CA THR A 77 -5.22 -6.27 12.43
C THR A 77 -4.24 -6.20 11.26
N ALA A 78 -3.03 -6.74 11.42
CA ALA A 78 -2.01 -6.83 10.38
C ALA A 78 -2.21 -8.13 9.57
N ALA A 79 -3.29 -8.19 8.79
CA ALA A 79 -3.60 -9.29 7.88
C ALA A 79 -3.19 -8.96 6.44
#